data_AF-A0A2V2CEE8-F1
#
_entry.id   AF-A0A2V2CEE8-F1
#
_cell.length_a   1.000
_cell.length_b   1.000
_cell.length_c   1.000
_cell.angle_alpha   90.00
_cell.angle_beta   90.00
_cell.angle_gamma   90.00
#
_symmetry.space_group_name_H-M   'P 1'
#
loop_
_entity.id
_entity.type
_entity.pdbx_description
1 polymer ?
#
loop_
_entity_poly.entity_id
_entity_poly.type
_entity_poly.pdbx_seq_one_letter_code
_entity_poly.pdbx_strand_id
1 'polypeptide(L)'
;MRIVGVVPGAKLFGSEDLYADHYLFVNGYPKRIAACGGTPIGILSSDGSVIPEALALCDSFVFCGGARFYPYHFQVMEYAARSGKPVLGICLGMQMMNTYFLVAEEAVRRGWNGPLLALFDQMKKERYMFTEPVDGHWNGHITRDAVDSFKHPIHV
;
A
#
# COMPACT_ATOMS: atom_id res chain seq x y z
N MET A 1 -6.09 2.53 23.15
CA MET A 1 -6.07 3.41 21.97
C MET A 1 -5.41 2.62 20.84
N ARG A 2 -5.98 2.54 19.64
CA ARG A 2 -5.37 1.79 18.52
C ARG A 2 -4.75 2.77 17.51
N ILE A 3 -3.43 2.76 17.39
CA ILE A 3 -2.68 3.59 16.45
C ILE A 3 -2.68 2.92 15.08
N VAL A 4 -3.18 3.62 14.06
CA VAL A 4 -3.29 3.11 12.69
C VAL A 4 -2.34 3.88 11.79
N GLY A 5 -1.32 3.20 11.29
CA GLY A 5 -0.38 3.76 10.32
C GLY A 5 -1.02 3.93 8.95
N VAL A 6 -1.15 5.17 8.49
CA VAL A 6 -1.64 5.51 7.15
C VAL A 6 -0.44 5.50 6.21
N VAL A 7 -0.37 4.51 5.32
CA VAL A 7 0.69 4.37 4.32
C VAL A 7 0.25 5.14 3.06
N PRO A 8 0.85 6.33 2.79
CA PRO A 8 0.36 7.23 1.76
C PRO A 8 0.74 6.75 0.35
N GLY A 9 0.03 7.26 -0.65
CA GLY A 9 0.58 7.33 -2.00
C GLY A 9 1.65 8.42 -2.08
N ALA A 10 2.46 8.43 -3.14
CA ALA A 10 3.47 9.46 -3.34
C ALA A 10 3.63 9.83 -4.82
N LYS A 11 4.19 11.01 -5.04
CA LYS A 11 4.84 11.39 -6.29
C LYS A 11 6.29 11.72 -5.93
N LEU A 12 7.19 10.81 -6.24
CA LEU A 12 8.63 10.95 -6.00
C LEU A 12 9.39 10.70 -7.29
N PHE A 13 10.49 11.41 -7.48
CA PHE A 13 11.43 11.27 -8.59
C PHE A 13 10.76 11.45 -9.96
N GLY A 14 9.78 12.37 -10.03
CA GLY A 14 9.12 12.74 -11.29
C GLY A 14 9.92 13.75 -12.12
N SER A 15 10.83 14.48 -11.47
CA SER A 15 11.70 15.52 -12.05
C SER A 15 12.91 15.75 -11.15
N GLU A 16 13.88 16.54 -11.60
CA GLU A 16 15.03 17.00 -10.80
C GLU A 16 14.65 18.03 -9.71
N ASP A 17 13.43 18.57 -9.75
CA ASP A 17 12.93 19.51 -8.74
C ASP A 17 12.59 18.78 -7.43
N LEU A 18 13.38 19.02 -6.38
CA LEU A 18 13.19 18.44 -5.05
C LEU A 18 11.86 18.83 -4.40
N TYR A 19 11.26 19.97 -4.76
CA TYR A 19 9.96 20.38 -4.23
C TYR A 19 8.78 19.65 -4.88
N ALA A 20 9.02 18.98 -6.01
CA ALA A 20 8.00 18.17 -6.66
C ALA A 20 7.74 16.84 -5.94
N ASP A 21 8.64 16.42 -5.05
CA ASP A 21 8.56 15.16 -4.33
C ASP A 21 7.67 15.28 -3.08
N HIS A 22 6.55 14.57 -3.07
CA HIS A 22 5.57 14.66 -1.99
C HIS A 22 4.81 13.36 -1.73
N TYR A 23 4.47 13.17 -0.46
CA TYR A 23 3.52 12.16 0.00
C TYR A 23 2.10 12.74 0.01
N LEU A 24 1.13 11.94 -0.43
CA LEU A 24 -0.28 12.35 -0.52
C LEU A 24 -1.11 11.63 0.53
N PHE A 25 -1.50 12.38 1.57
CA PHE A 25 -2.44 11.92 2.59
C PHE A 25 -3.85 12.42 2.26
N VAL A 26 -4.65 11.55 1.64
CA VAL A 26 -6.06 11.88 1.34
C VAL A 26 -6.87 11.87 2.64
N ASN A 27 -7.52 12.99 2.96
CA ASN A 27 -8.26 13.19 4.21
C ASN A 27 -9.36 12.13 4.48
N GLY A 28 -9.82 11.43 3.45
CA GLY A 28 -10.78 10.33 3.60
C GLY A 28 -10.31 9.22 4.53
N TYR A 29 -9.02 8.84 4.48
CA TYR A 29 -8.46 7.79 5.32
C TYR A 29 -8.47 8.14 6.82
N PRO A 30 -7.81 9.24 7.27
CA PRO A 30 -7.80 9.60 8.69
C PRO A 30 -9.21 9.88 9.22
N LYS A 31 -10.10 10.49 8.42
CA LYS A 31 -11.50 10.72 8.83
C LYS A 31 -12.23 9.41 9.16
N ARG A 32 -12.07 8.37 8.33
CA ARG A 32 -12.75 7.08 8.55
C ARG A 32 -12.13 6.30 9.71
N ILE A 33 -10.81 6.33 9.84
CA ILE A 33 -10.10 5.72 10.98
C ILE A 33 -10.58 6.33 12.30
N ALA A 34 -10.63 7.67 12.39
CA ALA A 34 -11.09 8.39 13.58
C ALA A 34 -12.55 8.07 13.91
N ALA A 35 -13.43 8.02 12.91
CA ALA A 35 -14.83 7.65 13.10
C ALA A 35 -15.03 6.22 13.64
N CYS A 36 -14.07 5.32 13.42
CA CYS A 36 -14.07 3.96 13.96
C CYS A 36 -13.32 3.84 15.31
N GLY A 37 -12.92 4.95 15.94
CA GLY A 37 -12.23 4.96 17.23
C GLY A 37 -10.71 4.70 17.15
N GLY A 38 -10.13 4.70 15.96
CA GLY A 38 -8.68 4.60 15.75
C GLY A 38 -7.98 5.97 15.76
N THR A 39 -6.67 5.98 16.02
CA THR A 39 -5.82 7.17 15.94
C THR A 39 -4.95 7.09 14.68
N PRO A 40 -5.22 7.88 13.63
CA PRO A 40 -4.44 7.82 12.41
C PRO A 40 -3.09 8.55 12.59
N ILE A 41 -2.00 7.90 12.17
CA ILE A 41 -0.67 8.52 12.06
C ILE A 41 -0.15 8.30 10.64
N GLY A 42 0.31 9.36 9.99
CA GLY A 42 0.92 9.25 8.66
C GLY A 42 2.30 8.57 8.74
N ILE A 43 2.53 7.54 7.93
CA ILE A 43 3.84 6.92 7.81
C ILE A 43 4.67 7.71 6.80
N LEU A 44 5.76 8.30 7.28
CA LEU A 44 6.75 8.96 6.44
C LEU A 44 7.85 7.97 6.04
N SER A 45 8.37 8.15 4.84
CA SER A 45 9.52 7.44 4.30
C SER A 45 10.58 8.43 3.83
N SER A 46 11.83 7.98 3.77
CA SER A 46 12.96 8.72 3.20
C SER A 46 13.29 8.14 1.84
N ASP A 47 13.26 8.94 0.79
CA ASP A 47 13.55 8.53 -0.60
C ASP A 47 12.83 7.24 -1.03
N GLY A 48 11.56 7.12 -0.64
CA GLY A 48 10.74 5.96 -0.96
C GLY A 48 11.02 4.71 -0.12
N SER A 49 11.83 4.80 0.94
CA SER A 49 12.12 3.71 1.88
C SER A 49 11.60 4.01 3.29
N VAL A 50 11.07 2.99 3.97
CA VAL A 50 10.45 3.16 5.29
C VAL A 50 11.48 3.48 6.38
N ILE A 51 11.06 4.27 7.38
CA ILE A 51 11.80 4.46 8.63
C ILE A 51 11.30 3.38 9.62
N PRO A 52 12.11 2.35 9.97
CA PRO A 52 11.62 1.19 10.70
C PRO A 52 10.97 1.49 12.05
N GLU A 53 11.51 2.46 12.79
CA GLU A 53 11.06 2.85 14.12
C GLU A 53 9.61 3.36 14.10
N ALA A 54 9.18 4.02 13.02
CA ALA A 54 7.83 4.52 12.85
C ALA A 54 6.79 3.38 12.80
N LEU A 55 7.18 2.20 12.31
CA LEU A 55 6.30 1.04 12.19
C LEU A 55 6.03 0.37 13.54
N ALA A 56 6.99 0.43 14.45
CA ALA A 56 6.86 -0.13 15.79
C ALA A 56 5.73 0.53 16.57
N LEU A 57 5.52 1.83 16.37
CA LEU A 57 4.50 2.64 17.05
C LEU A 57 3.06 2.32 16.64
N CYS A 58 2.85 1.67 15.50
CA CYS A 58 1.53 1.41 14.95
C CYS A 58 1.02 0.03 15.36
N ASP A 59 -0.26 -0.09 15.70
CA ASP A 59 -0.92 -1.37 15.98
C ASP A 59 -1.40 -2.07 14.70
N SER A 60 -1.69 -1.28 13.66
CA SER A 60 -2.14 -1.76 12.34
C SER A 60 -1.80 -0.75 11.24
N PHE A 61 -1.99 -1.16 9.98
CA PHE A 61 -1.70 -0.31 8.82
C PHE A 61 -2.87 -0.24 7.84
N VAL A 62 -3.06 0.93 7.23
CA VAL A 62 -3.97 1.14 6.10
C VAL A 62 -3.14 1.62 4.91
N PHE A 63 -3.11 0.83 3.84
CA PHE A 63 -2.50 1.21 2.57
C PHE A 63 -3.48 2.00 1.73
N CYS A 64 -3.13 3.25 1.44
CA CYS A 64 -3.93 4.12 0.62
C CYS A 64 -3.93 3.68 -0.86
N GLY A 65 -4.97 4.09 -1.57
CA GLY A 65 -4.97 4.14 -3.03
C GLY A 65 -3.96 5.14 -3.57
N GLY A 66 -3.59 4.98 -4.84
CA GLY A 66 -2.59 5.79 -5.50
C GLY A 66 -2.31 5.26 -6.91
N ALA A 67 -1.25 5.77 -7.54
CA ALA A 67 -0.92 5.43 -8.92
C ALA A 67 0.32 4.53 -9.07
N ARG A 68 1.19 4.43 -8.03
CA ARG A 68 2.50 3.78 -8.16
C ARG A 68 2.98 3.15 -6.86
N PHE A 69 3.58 1.97 -6.95
CA PHE A 69 4.33 1.37 -5.85
C PHE A 69 5.70 2.00 -5.66
N TYR A 70 6.06 2.15 -4.38
CA TYR A 70 7.39 2.54 -3.92
C TYR A 70 7.89 1.51 -2.89
N PRO A 71 9.21 1.35 -2.70
CA PRO A 71 9.77 0.34 -1.81
C PRO A 71 9.14 0.29 -0.41
N TYR A 72 8.82 1.45 0.18
CA TYR A 72 8.19 1.53 1.50
C TYR A 72 6.85 0.76 1.58
N HIS A 73 6.08 0.66 0.50
CA HIS A 73 4.83 -0.10 0.53
C HIS A 73 5.11 -1.57 0.80
N PHE A 74 6.13 -2.12 0.13
CA PHE A 74 6.53 -3.50 0.29
C PHE A 74 7.13 -3.74 1.69
N GLN A 75 7.99 -2.82 2.15
CA GLN A 75 8.64 -2.91 3.46
C GLN A 75 7.64 -2.85 4.62
N VAL A 76 6.62 -1.98 4.54
CA VAL A 76 5.56 -1.91 5.55
C VAL A 76 4.75 -3.21 5.56
N MET A 77 4.44 -3.77 4.37
CA MET A 77 3.70 -5.02 4.28
C MET A 77 4.50 -6.20 4.85
N GLU A 78 5.79 -6.28 4.53
CA GLU A 78 6.72 -7.28 5.08
C GLU A 78 6.79 -7.18 6.61
N TYR A 79 6.96 -5.96 7.14
CA TYR A 79 6.96 -5.73 8.58
C TYR A 79 5.64 -6.18 9.23
N ALA A 80 4.50 -5.81 8.65
CA ALA A 80 3.19 -6.16 9.18
C ALA A 80 2.96 -7.68 9.16
N ALA A 81 3.29 -8.36 8.06
CA ALA A 81 3.21 -9.81 7.94
C ALA A 81 4.08 -10.53 8.98
N ARG A 82 5.33 -10.08 9.16
CA ARG A 82 6.26 -10.69 10.13
C ARG A 82 5.85 -10.47 11.58
N SER A 83 5.23 -9.33 11.88
CA SER A 83 4.81 -8.95 13.23
C SER A 83 3.37 -9.36 13.58
N GLY A 84 2.62 -9.90 12.62
CA GLY A 84 1.20 -10.24 12.79
C GLY A 84 0.30 -9.00 12.95
N LYS A 85 0.76 -7.81 12.56
CA LYS A 85 -0.03 -6.58 12.65
C LYS A 85 -1.09 -6.53 11.55
N PRO A 86 -2.37 -6.24 11.86
CA PRO A 86 -3.43 -6.19 10.86
C PRO A 86 -3.17 -5.14 9.78
N VAL A 87 -3.58 -5.45 8.55
CA VAL A 87 -3.47 -4.56 7.39
C VAL A 87 -4.81 -4.43 6.67
N LEU A 88 -5.07 -3.26 6.11
CA LEU A 88 -6.16 -3.02 5.16
C LEU A 88 -5.61 -2.31 3.93
N GLY A 89 -5.77 -2.92 2.76
CA GLY A 89 -5.38 -2.33 1.47
C GLY A 89 -6.57 -1.78 0.72
N ILE A 90 -6.49 -0.52 0.25
CA ILE A 90 -7.54 0.12 -0.54
C ILE A 90 -6.99 0.48 -1.92
N CYS A 91 -7.65 0.02 -2.99
CA CYS A 91 -7.23 0.26 -4.38
C CYS A 91 -5.78 -0.20 -4.61
N LEU A 92 -4.83 0.72 -4.83
CA LEU A 92 -3.39 0.43 -4.90
C LEU A 92 -2.91 -0.38 -3.69
N GLY A 93 -3.41 -0.08 -2.49
CA GLY A 93 -3.06 -0.82 -1.28
C GLY A 93 -3.44 -2.31 -1.35
N MET A 94 -4.58 -2.63 -1.95
CA MET A 94 -5.00 -4.03 -2.15
C MET A 94 -4.10 -4.71 -3.19
N GLN A 95 -3.78 -4.01 -4.28
CA GLN A 95 -2.87 -4.51 -5.32
C GLN A 95 -1.47 -4.79 -4.75
N MET A 96 -0.99 -3.93 -3.84
CA MET A 96 0.25 -4.15 -3.11
C MET A 96 0.15 -5.43 -2.27
N MET A 97 -0.89 -5.60 -1.45
CA MET A 97 -1.05 -6.81 -0.65
C MET A 97 -1.02 -8.09 -1.50
N ASN A 98 -1.74 -8.11 -2.63
CA ASN A 98 -1.70 -9.21 -3.59
C ASN A 98 -0.28 -9.46 -4.12
N THR A 99 0.39 -8.39 -4.54
CA THR A 99 1.76 -8.46 -5.07
C THR A 99 2.74 -9.02 -4.03
N TYR A 100 2.61 -8.64 -2.75
CA TYR A 100 3.47 -9.15 -1.68
C TYR A 100 3.36 -10.68 -1.55
N PHE A 101 2.14 -11.22 -1.50
CA PHE A 101 1.93 -12.66 -1.35
C PHE A 101 2.39 -13.44 -2.59
N LEU A 102 2.16 -12.91 -3.80
CA LEU A 102 2.70 -13.50 -5.02
C LEU A 102 4.24 -13.56 -4.99
N VAL A 103 4.91 -12.49 -4.55
CA VAL A 103 6.37 -12.48 -4.42
C VAL A 103 6.84 -13.48 -3.36
N ALA A 104 6.11 -13.62 -2.24
CA ALA A 104 6.44 -14.59 -1.20
C ALA A 104 6.29 -16.04 -1.68
N GLU A 105 5.22 -16.37 -2.39
CA GLU A 105 5.02 -17.67 -3.02
C GLU A 105 6.09 -17.97 -4.07
N GLU A 106 6.40 -16.99 -4.90
CA GLU A 106 7.45 -17.10 -5.92
C GLU A 106 8.83 -17.30 -5.28
N ALA A 107 9.08 -16.70 -4.11
CA ALA A 107 10.31 -16.91 -3.37
C ALA A 107 10.48 -18.38 -2.98
N VAL A 108 9.41 -19.00 -2.46
CA VAL A 108 9.39 -20.44 -2.14
C VAL A 108 9.62 -21.27 -3.41
N ARG A 109 8.89 -20.97 -4.49
CA ARG A 109 8.98 -21.70 -5.76
C ARG A 109 10.39 -21.65 -6.37
N ARG A 110 11.09 -20.53 -6.23
CA ARG A 110 12.45 -20.31 -6.75
C ARG A 110 13.55 -20.75 -5.79
N GLY A 111 13.23 -21.15 -4.56
CA GLY A 111 14.23 -21.39 -3.51
C GLY A 111 15.00 -20.12 -3.12
N TRP A 112 14.35 -18.96 -3.20
CA TRP A 112 14.94 -17.66 -2.90
C TRP A 112 15.00 -17.41 -1.39
N ASN A 113 16.20 -17.14 -0.88
CA ASN A 113 16.47 -16.90 0.54
C ASN A 113 16.84 -15.43 0.86
N GLY A 114 16.84 -14.54 -0.13
CA GLY A 114 17.15 -13.12 0.04
C GLY A 114 15.93 -12.29 0.46
N PRO A 115 16.09 -10.96 0.64
CA PRO A 115 14.97 -10.07 0.91
C PRO A 115 13.90 -10.15 -0.19
N LEU A 116 12.62 -10.17 0.19
CA LEU A 116 11.52 -10.25 -0.77
C LEU A 116 11.43 -9.01 -1.67
N LEU A 117 11.80 -7.83 -1.14
CA LEU A 117 11.89 -6.60 -1.96
C LEU A 117 12.89 -6.76 -3.11
N ALA A 118 14.03 -7.42 -2.88
CA ALA A 118 15.02 -7.66 -3.93
C ALA A 118 14.49 -8.61 -5.01
N LEU A 119 13.74 -9.65 -4.60
CA LEU A 119 13.06 -10.54 -5.53
C LEU A 119 11.99 -9.80 -6.34
N PHE A 120 11.19 -8.94 -5.70
CA PHE A 120 10.21 -8.10 -6.38
C PHE A 120 10.87 -7.20 -7.44
N ASP A 121 12.00 -6.56 -7.11
CA ASP A 121 12.75 -5.75 -8.07
C ASP A 121 13.30 -6.58 -9.24
N GLN A 122 13.75 -7.80 -8.99
CA GLN A 122 14.17 -8.73 -10.04
C GLN A 122 12.99 -9.14 -10.93
N MET A 123 11.86 -9.54 -10.35
CA MET A 123 10.66 -9.94 -11.09
C MET A 123 10.13 -8.82 -11.99
N LYS A 124 10.20 -7.54 -11.54
CA LYS A 124 9.88 -6.39 -12.40
C LYS A 124 10.80 -6.29 -13.62
N LYS A 125 12.11 -6.51 -13.45
CA LYS A 125 13.09 -6.51 -14.57
C LYS A 125 12.82 -7.66 -15.54
N GLU A 126 12.34 -8.79 -15.03
CA GLU A 126 11.89 -9.95 -15.81
C GLU A 126 10.53 -9.73 -16.50
N ARG A 127 9.87 -8.57 -16.27
CA ARG A 127 8.51 -8.27 -16.76
C ARG A 127 7.47 -9.28 -16.29
N TYR A 128 7.63 -9.78 -15.07
CA TYR A 128 6.66 -10.66 -14.43
C TYR A 128 5.28 -9.98 -14.35
N MET A 129 4.23 -10.72 -14.68
CA MET A 129 2.84 -10.24 -14.63
C MET A 129 2.27 -10.49 -13.23
N PHE A 130 2.21 -9.44 -12.40
CA PHE A 130 1.67 -9.50 -11.04
C PHE A 130 0.13 -9.49 -10.97
N THR A 131 -0.51 -9.30 -12.12
CA THR A 131 -1.95 -9.28 -12.28
C THR A 131 -2.29 -10.02 -13.57
N GLU A 132 -3.29 -10.88 -13.51
CA GLU A 132 -3.92 -11.40 -14.71
C GLU A 132 -4.74 -10.28 -15.38
N PRO A 133 -4.73 -10.16 -16.71
CA PRO A 133 -5.63 -9.25 -17.42
C PRO A 133 -7.08 -9.60 -17.08
N VAL A 134 -7.89 -8.60 -16.73
CA VAL A 134 -9.33 -8.77 -16.49
C VAL A 134 -10.12 -7.96 -17.51
N ASP A 135 -11.22 -8.53 -17.99
CA ASP A 135 -12.17 -7.83 -18.86
C ASP A 135 -13.05 -6.89 -18.01
N GLY A 136 -12.75 -5.59 -18.08
CA GLY A 136 -13.61 -4.53 -17.56
C GLY A 136 -13.07 -3.83 -16.32
N HIS A 137 -12.75 -2.54 -16.47
CA HIS A 137 -12.69 -1.59 -15.36
C HIS A 137 -13.98 -0.78 -15.32
N TRP A 138 -14.46 -0.42 -14.12
CA TRP A 138 -15.53 0.57 -14.01
C TRP A 138 -15.04 1.92 -14.54
N ASN A 139 -15.67 2.38 -15.63
CA ASN A 139 -15.42 3.71 -16.17
C ASN A 139 -16.16 4.75 -15.32
N GLY A 140 -15.48 5.34 -14.33
CA GLY A 140 -16.04 6.42 -13.53
C GLY A 140 -15.08 7.06 -12.53
N HIS A 141 -15.38 8.28 -12.09
CA HIS A 141 -14.63 9.01 -11.05
C HIS A 141 -15.41 9.03 -9.74
N ILE A 142 -14.75 8.70 -8.62
CA ILE A 142 -15.34 8.76 -7.29
C ILE A 142 -15.37 10.23 -6.84
N THR A 143 -16.54 10.87 -6.90
CA THR A 143 -16.81 12.21 -6.37
C THR A 143 -17.63 12.13 -5.08
N ARG A 144 -17.81 13.27 -4.39
CA ARG A 144 -18.62 13.32 -3.15
C ARG A 144 -20.06 12.86 -3.38
N ASP A 145 -20.63 13.22 -4.54
CA ASP A 145 -22.03 12.95 -4.87
C ASP A 145 -22.23 11.55 -5.48
N ALA A 146 -21.13 10.88 -5.86
CA ALA A 146 -21.17 9.57 -6.53
C ALA A 146 -20.66 8.40 -5.68
N VAL A 147 -20.27 8.62 -4.41
CA VAL A 147 -19.64 7.55 -3.59
C VAL A 147 -20.50 6.28 -3.51
N ASP A 148 -21.82 6.43 -3.43
CA ASP A 148 -22.73 5.30 -3.28
C ASP A 148 -22.76 4.37 -4.50
N SER A 149 -22.50 4.88 -5.72
CA SER A 149 -22.50 4.06 -6.93
C SER A 149 -21.25 3.18 -7.09
N PHE A 150 -20.21 3.40 -6.29
CA PHE A 150 -18.98 2.59 -6.30
C PHE A 150 -18.89 1.62 -5.11
N LYS A 151 -19.94 1.55 -4.28
CA LYS A 151 -20.00 0.59 -3.19
C LYS A 151 -20.29 -0.81 -3.74
N HIS A 152 -19.50 -1.78 -3.33
CA HIS A 152 -19.79 -3.18 -3.61
C HIS A 152 -20.87 -3.67 -2.64
N PRO A 153 -21.84 -4.49 -3.09
CA PRO A 153 -22.74 -5.17 -2.19
C PRO A 153 -21.92 -6.03 -1.23
N ILE A 154 -22.08 -5.79 0.07
CA ILE A 154 -21.44 -6.58 1.12
C ILE A 154 -22.38 -7.76 1.37
N HIS A 155 -21.94 -8.95 0.99
CA HIS A 155 -22.62 -10.18 1.39
C HIS A 155 -22.13 -10.56 2.78
N VAL A 156 -23.06 -10.68 3.73
CA VAL A 156 -22.83 -11.05 5.13
C VAL A 156 -23.27 -12.49 5.34
#